data_AF-B1XXQ9-F1
#
_entry.id   AF-B1XXQ9-F1
#
_cell.length_a   1.000
_cell.length_b   1.000
_cell.length_c   1.000
_cell.angle_alpha   90.00
_cell.angle_beta   90.00
_cell.angle_gamma   90.00
#
_symmetry.space_group_name_H-M   'P 1'
#
loop_
_entity.id
_entity.type
_entity.pdbx_description
1 polymer ?
#
loop_
_entity_poly.entity_id
_entity_poly.type
_entity_poly.pdbx_seq_one_letter_code
_entity_poly.pdbx_strand_id
1 'polypeptide(L)'
;MRRARWRRCAIAGLLALAGLAPTGTLRAEYGDVIINKRSDQEGVRPVVFPHWFHRIRYRCKVCHQELGFKMRAGANDVLMTDIIDGKFCGMCHNHQIAWGPDRCELCHSGLPGLPSGIVGGAQTSGPGRW
;
A
#
# COMPACT_ATOMS: atom_id res chain seq x y z
N MET A 1 61.10 5.04 -27.08
CA MET A 1 60.10 4.90 -26.00
C MET A 1 59.03 5.99 -26.15
N ARG A 2 57.90 5.71 -26.80
CA ARG A 2 56.76 6.65 -26.97
C ARG A 2 55.44 5.89 -26.85
N ARG A 3 55.04 5.56 -25.63
CA ARG A 3 53.73 4.93 -25.33
C ARG A 3 53.21 5.40 -23.97
N ALA A 4 52.96 6.70 -23.82
CA ALA A 4 52.41 7.22 -22.56
C ALA A 4 51.65 8.54 -22.77
N ARG A 5 50.60 8.54 -23.60
CA ARG A 5 49.72 9.72 -23.71
C ARG A 5 48.27 9.45 -24.13
N TRP A 6 47.85 8.19 -24.17
CA TRP A 6 46.56 7.78 -24.74
C TRP A 6 45.69 6.94 -23.79
N ARG A 7 45.73 7.25 -22.48
CA ARG A 7 44.94 6.54 -21.47
C ARG A 7 44.03 7.42 -20.61
N ARG A 8 43.93 8.73 -20.90
CA ARG A 8 43.17 9.66 -20.05
C ARG A 8 41.80 10.10 -20.56
N CYS A 9 41.33 9.62 -21.73
CA CYS A 9 40.05 10.07 -22.28
C CYS A 9 38.91 9.03 -22.26
N ALA A 10 39.13 7.80 -21.81
CA ALA A 10 38.12 6.73 -21.93
C ALA A 10 37.25 6.51 -20.68
N ILE A 11 37.41 7.28 -19.60
CA ILE A 11 36.66 7.06 -18.34
C ILE A 11 35.45 8.03 -18.21
N ALA A 12 35.42 9.14 -18.95
CA ALA A 12 34.33 10.12 -18.86
C ALA A 12 33.05 9.75 -19.64
N GLY A 13 33.10 8.73 -20.52
CA GLY A 13 31.97 8.38 -21.40
C GLY A 13 30.96 7.38 -20.82
N LEU A 14 31.32 6.64 -19.76
CA LEU A 14 30.49 5.54 -19.25
C LEU A 14 29.43 5.97 -18.22
N LEU A 15 29.46 7.22 -17.74
CA LEU A 15 28.47 7.72 -16.76
C LEU A 15 27.25 8.39 -17.40
N ALA A 16 27.24 8.63 -18.71
CA ALA A 16 26.14 9.32 -19.40
C ALA A 16 24.95 8.42 -19.80
N LEU A 17 25.05 7.10 -19.62
CA LEU A 17 24.00 6.13 -20.00
C LEU A 17 23.08 5.70 -18.85
N ALA A 18 23.31 6.17 -17.62
CA ALA A 18 22.47 5.80 -16.46
C ALA A 18 21.20 6.65 -16.29
N GLY A 19 21.01 7.72 -17.09
CA GLY A 19 19.95 8.71 -16.89
C GLY A 19 18.61 8.44 -17.58
N LEU A 20 18.46 7.34 -18.32
CA LEU A 20 17.28 7.03 -19.15
C LEU A 20 16.52 5.78 -18.70
N ALA A 21 16.69 5.34 -17.45
CA ALA A 21 15.76 4.37 -16.90
C ALA A 21 14.38 5.03 -16.79
N PRO A 22 13.32 4.50 -17.43
CA PRO A 22 11.98 4.98 -17.18
C PRO A 22 11.75 4.85 -15.68
N THR A 23 11.48 5.97 -15.03
CA THR A 23 10.98 5.99 -13.66
C THR A 23 9.71 5.14 -13.69
N GLY A 24 9.81 3.90 -13.21
CA GLY A 24 8.67 3.00 -13.17
C GLY A 24 7.53 3.76 -12.51
N THR A 25 6.45 3.99 -13.24
CA THR A 25 5.29 4.67 -12.68
C THR A 25 4.86 3.83 -11.48
N LEU A 26 5.03 4.35 -10.27
CA LEU A 26 4.45 3.79 -9.05
C LEU A 26 2.93 3.91 -9.19
N ARG A 27 2.33 2.99 -9.95
CA ARG A 27 0.89 2.85 -10.06
C ARG A 27 0.42 2.20 -8.78
N ALA A 28 -0.55 2.83 -8.11
CA ALA A 28 -1.25 2.23 -6.98
C ALA A 28 -1.65 0.79 -7.32
N GLU A 29 -1.35 -0.14 -6.43
CA GLU A 29 -1.61 -1.56 -6.64
C GLU A 29 -3.13 -1.81 -6.67
N TYR A 30 -3.55 -2.80 -7.46
CA TYR A 30 -4.95 -3.13 -7.71
C TYR A 30 -5.74 -3.30 -6.41
N GLY A 31 -6.79 -2.50 -6.24
CA GLY A 31 -7.83 -2.74 -5.24
C GLY A 31 -7.52 -2.25 -3.83
N ASP A 32 -6.50 -1.42 -3.64
CA ASP A 32 -6.24 -0.77 -2.37
C ASP A 32 -7.45 0.08 -1.95
N VAL A 33 -7.82 0.00 -0.67
CA VAL A 33 -8.99 0.71 -0.14
C VAL A 33 -8.51 1.81 0.78
N ILE A 34 -8.84 3.05 0.43
CA ILE A 34 -8.63 4.21 1.30
C ILE A 34 -9.84 4.30 2.23
N ILE A 35 -9.57 4.39 3.54
CA ILE A 35 -10.56 4.61 4.58
C ILE A 35 -10.25 5.95 5.23
N ASN A 36 -11.11 6.92 4.99
CA ASN A 36 -10.99 8.29 5.48
C ASN A 36 -12.33 8.89 5.93
N LYS A 37 -13.22 8.06 6.50
CA LYS A 37 -14.52 8.56 6.99
C LYS A 37 -14.37 9.48 8.20
N ARG A 38 -13.34 9.25 9.02
CA ARG A 38 -13.05 9.99 10.26
C ARG A 38 -11.59 10.41 10.42
N SER A 39 -10.64 9.68 9.82
CA SER A 39 -9.21 9.89 10.08
C SER A 39 -8.78 11.36 9.97
N ASP A 40 -9.02 12.01 8.82
CA ASP A 40 -8.65 13.41 8.63
C ASP A 40 -9.36 14.36 9.62
N GLN A 41 -10.62 14.09 9.96
CA GLN A 41 -11.39 14.91 10.91
C GLN A 41 -10.82 14.83 12.33
N GLU A 42 -10.25 13.68 12.68
CA GLU A 42 -9.59 13.42 13.96
C GLU A 42 -8.08 13.74 13.93
N GLY A 43 -7.59 14.38 12.86
CA GLY A 43 -6.19 14.78 12.74
C GLY A 43 -5.20 13.63 12.54
N VAL A 44 -5.66 12.44 12.15
CA VAL A 44 -4.81 11.29 11.82
C VAL A 44 -4.87 10.99 10.33
N ARG A 45 -3.76 10.49 9.77
CA ARG A 45 -3.69 10.21 8.33
C ARG A 45 -4.74 9.18 7.89
N PRO A 46 -5.24 9.24 6.64
CA PRO A 46 -6.13 8.20 6.11
C PRO A 46 -5.52 6.81 6.19
N VAL A 47 -6.36 5.79 6.35
CA VAL A 47 -5.90 4.40 6.34
C VAL A 47 -5.85 3.89 4.92
N VAL A 48 -4.74 3.25 4.55
CA VAL A 48 -4.62 2.52 3.28
C VAL A 48 -4.64 1.03 3.58
N PHE A 49 -5.68 0.35 3.11
CA PHE A 49 -5.81 -1.10 3.21
C PHE A 49 -5.32 -1.76 1.92
N PRO A 50 -4.19 -2.48 1.94
CA PRO A 50 -3.65 -3.14 0.76
C PRO A 50 -4.39 -4.44 0.49
N HIS A 51 -5.44 -4.38 -0.33
CA HIS A 51 -6.31 -5.54 -0.54
C HIS A 51 -5.55 -6.69 -1.20
N TRP A 52 -4.56 -6.41 -2.06
CA TRP A 52 -3.69 -7.42 -2.65
C TRP A 52 -2.95 -8.26 -1.61
N PHE A 53 -2.28 -7.61 -0.67
CA PHE A 53 -1.50 -8.29 0.37
C PHE A 53 -2.36 -9.25 1.21
N HIS A 54 -3.60 -8.84 1.49
CA HIS A 54 -4.56 -9.64 2.24
C HIS A 54 -5.13 -10.79 1.40
N ARG A 55 -5.39 -10.58 0.10
CA ARG A 55 -5.93 -11.60 -0.83
C ARG A 55 -4.97 -12.75 -1.11
N ILE A 56 -3.65 -12.54 -0.97
CA ILE A 56 -2.67 -13.63 -1.08
C ILE A 56 -2.87 -14.67 0.04
N ARG A 57 -3.41 -14.26 1.19
CA ARG A 57 -3.51 -15.11 2.40
C ARG A 57 -4.95 -15.50 2.75
N TYR A 58 -5.92 -14.65 2.42
CA TYR A 58 -7.30 -14.83 2.84
C TYR A 58 -8.27 -14.73 1.66
N ARG A 59 -9.32 -15.55 1.72
CA ARG A 59 -10.42 -15.52 0.74
C ARG A 59 -11.37 -14.36 1.03
N CYS A 60 -12.10 -13.91 0.00
CA CYS A 60 -13.07 -12.81 0.11
C CYS A 60 -14.10 -13.01 1.24
N LYS A 61 -14.53 -14.26 1.49
CA LYS A 61 -15.48 -14.63 2.54
C LYS A 61 -15.02 -14.20 3.95
N VAL A 62 -13.73 -14.32 4.23
CA VAL A 62 -13.19 -13.97 5.55
C VAL A 62 -13.48 -12.50 5.84
N CYS A 63 -13.12 -11.60 4.93
CA CYS A 63 -13.32 -10.18 5.15
C CYS A 63 -14.79 -9.76 5.02
N HIS A 64 -15.48 -10.22 3.95
CA HIS A 64 -16.76 -9.64 3.55
C HIS A 64 -18.00 -10.36 4.08
N GLN A 65 -17.85 -11.57 4.63
CA GLN A 65 -18.95 -12.29 5.29
C GLN A 65 -18.65 -12.50 6.77
N GLU A 66 -17.47 -13.00 7.12
CA GLU A 66 -17.14 -13.33 8.52
C GLU A 66 -16.84 -12.07 9.34
N LEU A 67 -15.97 -11.19 8.84
CA LEU A 67 -15.62 -9.93 9.50
C LEU A 67 -16.63 -8.80 9.23
N GLY A 68 -17.59 -9.01 8.32
CA GLY A 68 -18.68 -8.06 8.05
C GLY A 68 -18.29 -6.78 7.29
N PHE A 69 -17.15 -6.77 6.59
CA PHE A 69 -16.83 -5.65 5.69
C PHE A 69 -17.80 -5.63 4.51
N LYS A 70 -18.54 -4.54 4.32
CA LYS A 70 -19.43 -4.37 3.18
C LYS A 70 -18.57 -4.21 1.92
N MET A 71 -19.07 -4.73 0.79
CA MET A 71 -18.45 -4.60 -0.54
C MET A 71 -18.61 -3.18 -1.11
N ARG A 72 -18.29 -2.15 -0.32
CA ARG A 72 -18.37 -0.73 -0.68
C ARG A 72 -17.41 0.06 0.21
N ALA A 73 -16.45 0.75 -0.39
CA ALA A 73 -15.51 1.61 0.34
C ALA A 73 -16.28 2.66 1.15
N GLY A 74 -15.84 2.88 2.40
CA GLY A 74 -16.47 3.84 3.32
C GLY A 74 -17.84 3.43 3.91
N ALA A 75 -18.37 2.24 3.58
CA ALA A 75 -19.69 1.82 4.04
C ALA A 75 -19.73 1.22 5.46
N ASN A 76 -18.56 0.91 6.02
CA ASN A 76 -18.39 0.43 7.39
C ASN A 76 -17.89 1.58 8.27
N ASP A 77 -18.41 1.63 9.49
CA ASP A 77 -17.88 2.44 10.57
C ASP A 77 -16.86 1.60 11.33
N VAL A 78 -15.58 1.77 10.99
CA VAL A 78 -14.47 1.10 11.67
C VAL A 78 -13.90 2.08 12.70
N LEU A 79 -13.96 1.72 13.98
CA LEU A 79 -13.42 2.51 15.08
C LEU A 79 -12.20 1.80 15.68
N MET A 80 -11.25 2.57 16.22
CA MET A 80 -10.13 1.97 16.93
C MET A 80 -10.57 1.22 18.19
N THR A 81 -11.65 1.65 18.85
CA THR A 81 -12.26 0.91 19.97
C THR A 81 -12.73 -0.47 19.52
N ASP A 82 -13.43 -0.57 18.39
CA ASP A 82 -13.85 -1.85 17.83
C ASP A 82 -12.65 -2.74 17.45
N ILE A 83 -11.56 -2.14 16.94
CA ILE A 83 -10.32 -2.86 16.62
C ILE A 83 -9.66 -3.41 17.88
N ILE A 84 -9.60 -2.62 18.95
CA ILE A 84 -9.05 -3.06 20.25
C ILE A 84 -9.91 -4.20 20.83
N ASP A 85 -11.23 -4.14 20.65
CA ASP A 85 -12.19 -5.18 21.04
C ASP A 85 -12.16 -6.42 20.11
N GLY A 86 -11.19 -6.48 19.19
CA GLY A 86 -10.97 -7.62 18.31
C GLY A 86 -11.88 -7.67 17.09
N LYS A 87 -12.61 -6.60 16.74
CA LYS A 87 -13.44 -6.55 15.52
C LYS A 87 -12.66 -6.00 14.34
N PHE A 88 -13.18 -6.23 13.12
CA PHE A 88 -12.59 -5.73 11.87
C PHE A 88 -11.10 -6.09 11.75
N CYS A 89 -10.22 -5.09 11.69
CA CYS A 89 -8.78 -5.25 11.64
C CYS A 89 -8.25 -6.02 12.86
N GLY A 90 -8.86 -5.80 14.02
CA GLY A 90 -8.48 -6.40 15.31
C GLY A 90 -8.67 -7.91 15.40
N MET A 91 -9.45 -8.52 14.50
CA MET A 91 -9.56 -9.99 14.44
C MET A 91 -8.21 -10.62 14.11
N CYS A 92 -7.35 -9.91 13.36
CA CYS A 92 -6.04 -10.38 12.92
C CYS A 92 -4.88 -9.54 13.46
N HIS A 93 -5.04 -8.22 13.51
CA HIS A 93 -4.05 -7.29 14.06
C HIS A 93 -4.14 -7.27 15.59
N ASN A 94 -3.73 -8.37 16.22
CA ASN A 94 -3.95 -8.68 17.63
C ASN A 94 -2.72 -9.26 18.34
N HIS A 95 -1.52 -9.07 17.77
CA HIS A 95 -0.24 -9.63 18.25
C HIS A 95 -0.10 -11.16 18.14
N GLN A 96 -1.08 -11.86 17.56
CA GLN A 96 -1.01 -13.32 17.39
C GLN A 96 -0.96 -13.71 15.91
N ILE A 97 -1.87 -13.17 15.11
CA ILE A 97 -1.97 -13.47 13.67
C ILE A 97 -1.15 -12.47 12.86
N ALA A 98 -1.27 -11.19 13.22
CA ALA A 98 -0.49 -10.10 12.68
C ALA A 98 -0.06 -9.17 13.82
N TRP A 99 0.69 -8.14 13.45
CA TRP A 99 1.09 -7.10 14.38
C TRP A 99 -0.09 -6.35 14.98
N GLY A 100 0.09 -5.83 16.19
CA GLY A 100 -0.97 -5.20 16.99
C GLY A 100 -1.44 -3.83 16.49
N PRO A 101 -2.60 -3.36 16.95
CA PRO A 101 -3.22 -2.12 16.45
C PRO A 101 -2.54 -0.85 16.99
N ASP A 102 -1.53 -1.00 17.85
CA ASP A 102 -0.70 0.05 18.45
C ASP A 102 0.29 0.68 17.45
N ARG A 103 0.54 0.04 16.31
CA ARG A 103 1.43 0.56 15.25
C ARG A 103 0.67 1.42 14.26
N CYS A 104 0.24 2.59 14.73
CA CYS A 104 -0.64 3.54 14.04
C CYS A 104 -0.19 3.83 12.60
N GLU A 105 1.10 4.05 12.39
CA GLU A 105 1.71 4.45 11.13
C GLU A 105 1.61 3.41 10.01
N LEU A 106 1.43 2.12 10.37
CA LEU A 106 1.28 1.04 9.41
C LEU A 106 -0.12 1.01 8.77
N CYS A 107 -1.14 1.40 9.54
CA CYS A 107 -2.50 1.57 9.03
C CYS A 107 -2.67 2.96 8.40
N HIS A 108 -2.39 4.00 9.19
CA HIS A 108 -2.60 5.41 8.87
C HIS A 108 -1.45 5.92 7.99
N SER A 109 -1.34 5.38 6.78
CA SER A 109 -0.25 5.62 5.83
C SER A 109 -0.64 6.50 4.63
N GLY A 110 -1.91 6.82 4.48
CA GLY A 110 -2.42 7.65 3.39
C GLY A 110 -2.00 9.11 3.50
N LEU A 111 -1.99 9.81 2.36
CA LEU A 111 -1.82 11.26 2.35
C LEU A 111 -3.09 11.93 2.93
N PRO A 112 -2.96 13.00 3.73
CA PRO A 112 -4.11 13.78 4.17
C PRO A 112 -4.97 14.24 3.00
N GLY A 113 -6.29 14.25 3.18
CA GLY A 113 -7.26 14.71 2.19
C GLY A 113 -7.68 13.67 1.15
N LEU A 114 -7.14 12.45 1.19
CA LEU A 114 -7.54 11.38 0.26
C LEU A 114 -8.97 10.90 0.57
N PRO A 115 -9.93 10.98 -0.38
CA PRO A 115 -11.28 10.52 -0.12
C PRO A 115 -11.33 9.00 0.08
N SER A 116 -12.28 8.52 0.87
CA SER A 116 -12.55 7.07 0.97
C SER A 116 -12.90 6.52 -0.41
N GLY A 117 -12.27 5.41 -0.80
CA GLY A 117 -12.42 4.91 -2.16
C GLY A 117 -11.52 3.72 -2.46
N ILE A 118 -11.63 3.21 -3.69
CA ILE A 118 -10.75 2.18 -4.21
C ILE A 118 -9.73 2.85 -5.13
N VAL A 119 -8.46 2.59 -4.90
CA VAL A 119 -7.33 3.06 -5.70
C VAL A 119 -6.66 1.87 -6.38
N GLY A 120 -6.10 2.11 -7.56
CA GLY A 120 -5.74 1.04 -8.51
C GLY A 120 -6.99 0.50 -9.19
N GLY A 121 -7.10 0.72 -10.51
CA GLY A 121 -8.25 0.27 -11.31
C GLY A 121 -8.39 -1.26 -11.34
N ALA A 122 -9.29 -1.81 -12.17
CA ALA A 122 -9.60 -3.25 -12.19
C ALA A 122 -8.47 -4.18 -12.69
N GLN A 123 -7.27 -3.67 -12.96
CA GLN A 123 -6.16 -4.39 -13.57
C GLN A 123 -4.95 -4.31 -12.65
N THR A 124 -4.39 -5.45 -12.27
CA THR A 124 -3.09 -5.53 -11.57
C THR A 124 -1.98 -5.12 -12.55
N SER A 125 -0.99 -4.36 -12.07
CA SER A 125 0.25 -4.06 -12.80
C SER A 125 1.30 -5.17 -12.66
N GLY A 126 1.03 -6.19 -11.82
CA GLY A 126 1.84 -7.38 -11.67
C GLY A 126 1.67 -8.39 -12.81
N PRO A 127 2.51 -9.43 -12.88
CA PRO A 127 2.46 -10.43 -13.96
C PRO A 127 1.18 -11.28 -14.00
N GLY A 128 0.30 -11.15 -13.00
CA GLY A 128 -0.96 -11.87 -12.89
C GLY A 128 -2.07 -11.32 -13.79
N ARG A 129 -1.83 -11.27 -15.11
CA ARG A 129 -2.91 -11.25 -16.10
C ARG A 129 -3.55 -12.64 -16.12
N TRP A 130 -4.79 -12.74 -15.66
CA TRP A 130 -5.72 -13.82 -15.99
C TRP A 130 -6.79 -13.22 -16.90
#